data_AF-A0A1X2IH04-F1
#
_entry.id   AF-A0A1X2IH04-F1
#
_cell.length_a   1.000
_cell.length_b   1.000
_cell.length_c   1.000
_cell.angle_alpha   90.00
_cell.angle_beta   90.00
_cell.angle_gamma   90.00
#
_symmetry.space_group_name_H-M   'P 1'
#
loop_
_entity.id
_entity.type
_entity.pdbx_description
1 polymer ?
#
loop_
_entity_poly.entity_id
_entity_poly.type
_entity_poly.pdbx_seq_one_letter_code
_entity_poly.pdbx_strand_id
1 'polypeptide(L)'
;MNTSPIVFAMINYARVLHEAQSPQAADWPSHFVDRCGEWCLYLETELEALSEDLVDSYQNEAQRQLDRDYQLSLPPKHCLVDAWHHLYMTLISNKCISRDIYRYLLSTYTFMKGNKTARENLTMDLTNLAGMAATDNVLDEMEKLLAEEVNNNGDTRQGG
;
A
#
# COMPACT_ATOMS: atom_id res chain seq x y z
N MET A 1 -27.05 -17.21 4.81
CA MET A 1 -26.43 -17.43 3.49
C MET A 1 -25.03 -17.93 3.75
N ASN A 2 -24.67 -19.13 3.30
CA ASN A 2 -23.30 -19.63 3.40
C ASN A 2 -22.50 -18.97 2.27
N THR A 3 -21.86 -17.85 2.56
CA THR A 3 -20.95 -17.19 1.61
C THR A 3 -19.72 -18.07 1.44
N SER A 4 -19.32 -18.31 0.18
CA SER A 4 -18.13 -19.11 -0.12
C SER A 4 -16.88 -18.48 0.53
N PRO A 5 -15.96 -19.27 1.13
CA PRO A 5 -14.75 -18.74 1.74
C PRO A 5 -13.92 -17.84 0.82
N ILE A 6 -13.87 -18.16 -0.47
CA ILE A 6 -13.14 -17.34 -1.46
C ILE A 6 -13.80 -15.97 -1.70
N VAL A 7 -15.14 -15.90 -1.68
CA VAL A 7 -15.87 -14.62 -1.78
C VAL A 7 -15.56 -13.76 -0.56
N PHE A 8 -15.52 -14.36 0.63
CA PHE A 8 -15.13 -13.64 1.85
C PHE A 8 -13.69 -13.14 1.79
N ALA A 9 -12.75 -13.96 1.28
CA ALA A 9 -11.37 -13.56 1.07
C ALA A 9 -11.23 -12.39 0.08
N MET A 10 -11.96 -12.42 -1.04
CA MET A 10 -12.00 -11.31 -2.02
C MET A 10 -12.48 -10.00 -1.39
N ILE A 11 -13.56 -10.06 -0.61
CA ILE A 11 -14.12 -8.89 0.09
C ILE A 11 -13.11 -8.33 1.09
N ASN A 12 -12.52 -9.21 1.91
CA ASN A 12 -11.53 -8.77 2.90
C ASN A 12 -10.28 -8.18 2.23
N TYR A 13 -9.80 -8.79 1.15
CA TYR A 13 -8.67 -8.27 0.40
C TYR A 13 -8.95 -6.86 -0.14
N ALA A 14 -10.13 -6.63 -0.74
CA ALA A 14 -10.50 -5.30 -1.23
C ALA A 14 -10.55 -4.26 -0.09
N ARG A 15 -11.06 -4.63 1.07
CA ARG A 15 -11.10 -3.77 2.27
C ARG A 15 -9.70 -3.47 2.79
N VAL A 16 -8.87 -4.49 2.95
CA VAL A 16 -7.47 -4.33 3.37
C VAL A 16 -6.73 -3.43 2.40
N LEU A 17 -6.93 -3.62 1.08
CA LEU A 17 -6.29 -2.80 0.06
C LEU A 17 -6.72 -1.33 0.17
N HIS A 18 -8.01 -1.07 0.41
CA HIS A 18 -8.52 0.28 0.61
C HIS A 18 -7.94 0.92 1.88
N GLU A 19 -7.92 0.20 3.00
CA GLU A 19 -7.32 0.69 4.25
C GLU A 19 -5.81 0.89 4.13
N ALA A 20 -5.12 0.04 3.36
CA ALA A 20 -3.69 0.13 3.07
C ALA A 20 -3.31 1.39 2.30
N GLN A 21 -4.26 2.06 1.65
CA GLN A 21 -4.07 3.36 0.98
C GLN A 21 -4.34 4.55 1.91
N SER A 22 -4.88 4.31 3.10
CA SER A 22 -5.27 5.34 4.05
C SER A 22 -4.15 5.63 5.06
N PRO A 23 -4.20 6.78 5.77
CA PRO A 23 -3.28 7.07 6.86
C PRO A 23 -3.31 6.06 8.01
N GLN A 24 -4.42 5.31 8.17
CA GLN A 24 -4.56 4.31 9.24
C GLN A 24 -3.59 3.14 9.11
N ALA A 25 -3.06 2.90 7.91
CA ALA A 25 -2.02 1.90 7.68
C ALA A 25 -0.74 2.18 8.48
N ALA A 26 -0.50 3.42 8.92
CA ALA A 26 0.62 3.79 9.78
C ALA A 26 0.67 2.99 11.09
N ASP A 27 -0.52 2.70 11.64
CA ASP A 27 -0.70 2.10 12.96
C ASP A 27 -0.81 0.57 12.89
N TRP A 28 -0.64 -0.03 11.71
CA TRP A 28 -0.75 -1.47 11.55
C TRP A 28 0.41 -2.19 12.23
N PRO A 29 0.13 -3.15 13.13
CA PRO A 29 1.21 -3.94 13.70
C PRO A 29 1.72 -4.96 12.66
N SER A 30 3.00 -5.34 12.72
CA SER A 30 3.62 -6.27 11.76
C SER A 30 2.86 -7.60 11.63
N HIS A 31 2.38 -8.16 12.74
CA HIS A 31 1.59 -9.40 12.73
C HIS A 31 0.23 -9.27 12.03
N PHE A 32 -0.29 -8.05 11.85
CA PHE A 32 -1.48 -7.82 11.03
C PHE A 32 -1.10 -7.89 9.54
N VAL A 33 0.03 -7.28 9.16
CA VAL A 33 0.57 -7.37 7.79
C VAL A 33 0.83 -8.84 7.40
N ASP A 34 1.34 -9.66 8.32
CA ASP A 34 1.54 -11.10 8.11
C ASP A 34 0.23 -11.81 7.79
N ARG A 35 -0.83 -11.55 8.57
CA ARG A 35 -2.16 -12.12 8.33
C ARG A 35 -2.78 -11.65 7.02
N CYS A 36 -2.57 -10.39 6.63
CA CYS A 36 -2.99 -9.91 5.32
C CYS A 36 -2.26 -10.67 4.20
N GLY A 37 -0.96 -10.95 4.38
CA GLY A 37 -0.19 -11.82 3.50
C GLY A 37 -0.79 -13.23 3.40
N GLU A 38 -1.07 -13.88 4.53
CA GLU A 38 -1.70 -15.22 4.55
C GLU A 38 -3.01 -15.25 3.76
N TRP A 39 -3.84 -14.20 3.86
CA TRP A 39 -5.06 -14.07 3.05
C TRP A 39 -4.77 -13.91 1.56
N CYS A 40 -3.72 -13.17 1.19
CA CYS A 40 -3.30 -13.05 -0.20
C CYS A 40 -2.87 -14.40 -0.77
N LEU A 41 -2.02 -15.17 -0.06
CA LEU A 41 -1.60 -16.51 -0.51
C LEU A 41 -2.79 -17.45 -0.67
N TYR A 42 -3.72 -17.42 0.29
CA TYR A 42 -4.94 -18.23 0.20
C TYR A 42 -5.73 -17.87 -1.06
N LEU A 43 -5.96 -16.58 -1.29
CA LEU A 43 -6.71 -16.08 -2.43
C LEU A 43 -6.04 -16.47 -3.76
N GLU A 44 -4.72 -16.29 -3.88
CA GLU A 44 -3.93 -16.69 -5.06
C GLU A 44 -4.04 -18.19 -5.33
N THR A 45 -3.83 -19.01 -4.30
CA THR A 45 -3.85 -20.48 -4.41
C THR A 45 -5.23 -21.00 -4.83
N GLU A 46 -6.29 -20.48 -4.23
CA GLU A 46 -7.65 -20.90 -4.56
C GLU A 46 -8.06 -20.44 -5.96
N LEU A 47 -7.68 -19.22 -6.37
CA LEU A 47 -7.99 -18.71 -7.70
C LEU A 47 -7.28 -19.48 -8.81
N GLU A 48 -6.05 -19.95 -8.56
CA GLU A 48 -5.31 -20.79 -9.51
C GLU A 48 -5.96 -22.18 -9.69
N ALA A 49 -6.61 -22.71 -8.64
CA ALA A 49 -7.28 -24.01 -8.67
C ALA A 49 -8.69 -23.99 -9.30
N LEU A 50 -9.29 -22.82 -9.48
CA LEU A 50 -10.67 -22.67 -9.96
C LEU A 50 -10.75 -22.52 -11.48
N SER A 51 -11.87 -22.96 -12.06
CA SER A 51 -12.19 -22.66 -13.47
C SER A 51 -12.54 -21.18 -13.65
N GLU A 52 -12.32 -20.65 -14.85
CA GLU A 52 -12.63 -19.24 -15.15
C GLU A 52 -14.09 -18.88 -14.86
N ASP A 53 -15.04 -19.74 -15.23
CA ASP A 53 -16.47 -19.52 -14.97
C ASP A 53 -16.79 -19.37 -13.47
N LEU A 54 -16.12 -20.15 -12.62
CA LEU A 54 -16.30 -20.07 -11.17
C LEU A 54 -15.65 -18.82 -10.60
N VAL A 55 -14.47 -18.44 -11.09
CA VAL A 55 -13.81 -17.20 -10.71
C VAL A 55 -14.70 -16.00 -11.02
N ASP A 56 -15.24 -15.92 -12.24
CA ASP A 56 -16.12 -14.82 -12.65
C ASP A 56 -17.41 -14.79 -11.80
N SER A 57 -17.99 -15.96 -11.50
CA SER A 57 -19.14 -16.07 -10.62
C SER A 57 -18.85 -15.52 -9.22
N TYR A 58 -17.71 -15.89 -8.63
CA TYR A 58 -17.31 -15.42 -7.31
C TYR A 58 -16.93 -13.93 -7.28
N GLN A 59 -16.26 -13.43 -8.32
CA GLN A 59 -15.95 -11.99 -8.44
C GLN A 59 -17.24 -11.17 -8.51
N ASN A 60 -18.24 -11.61 -9.29
CA ASN A 60 -19.53 -10.95 -9.39
C ASN A 60 -20.32 -10.98 -8.08
N GLU A 61 -20.22 -12.07 -7.31
CA GLU A 61 -20.81 -12.14 -5.97
C GLU A 61 -20.09 -11.21 -4.98
N ALA A 62 -18.76 -11.24 -4.96
CA ALA A 62 -17.95 -10.37 -4.09
C ALA A 62 -18.19 -8.89 -4.40
N GLN A 63 -18.23 -8.50 -5.67
CA GLN A 63 -18.51 -7.11 -6.09
C GLN A 63 -19.89 -6.66 -5.61
N ARG A 64 -20.93 -7.48 -5.80
CA ARG A 64 -22.29 -7.15 -5.32
C ARG A 64 -22.34 -6.94 -3.80
N GLN A 65 -21.59 -7.72 -3.03
CA GLN A 65 -21.53 -7.55 -1.58
C GLN A 65 -20.72 -6.30 -1.19
N LEU A 66 -19.59 -6.03 -1.86
CA LEU A 66 -18.80 -4.83 -1.63
C LEU A 66 -19.59 -3.55 -1.93
N ASP A 67 -20.33 -3.51 -3.03
CA ASP A 67 -21.18 -2.37 -3.41
C ASP A 67 -22.28 -2.11 -2.36
N ARG A 68 -22.91 -3.19 -1.88
CA ARG A 68 -24.02 -3.09 -0.91
C ARG A 68 -23.54 -2.63 0.47
N ASP A 69 -22.43 -3.20 0.95
CA ASP A 69 -22.06 -3.12 2.36
C ASP A 69 -20.94 -2.09 2.64
N TYR A 70 -20.11 -1.77 1.64
CA TYR A 70 -18.90 -0.95 1.82
C TYR A 70 -18.73 0.17 0.78
N GLN A 71 -19.45 0.13 -0.35
CA GLN A 71 -19.27 1.05 -1.48
C GLN A 71 -17.83 1.03 -2.05
N LEU A 72 -17.24 -0.17 -2.12
CA LEU A 72 -15.90 -0.41 -2.63
C LEU A 72 -15.92 -1.21 -3.93
N SER A 73 -14.88 -1.03 -4.75
CA SER A 73 -14.68 -1.84 -5.95
C SER A 73 -13.73 -3.00 -5.69
N LEU A 74 -14.06 -4.17 -6.21
CA LEU A 74 -13.18 -5.32 -6.21
C LEU A 74 -12.02 -5.08 -7.19
N PRO A 75 -10.77 -5.38 -6.81
CA PRO A 75 -9.65 -5.36 -7.73
C PRO A 75 -9.87 -6.32 -8.92
N PRO A 76 -9.30 -6.01 -10.10
CA PRO A 76 -9.41 -6.87 -11.28
C PRO A 76 -8.71 -8.22 -11.03
N LYS A 77 -9.10 -9.25 -11.81
CA LYS A 77 -8.62 -10.64 -11.64
C LYS A 77 -7.09 -10.75 -11.57
N HIS A 78 -6.36 -10.01 -12.40
CA HIS A 78 -4.89 -10.03 -12.39
C HIS A 78 -4.28 -9.54 -11.06
N CYS A 79 -4.95 -8.61 -10.35
CA CYS A 79 -4.55 -8.17 -9.02
C CYS A 79 -4.95 -9.15 -7.91
N LEU A 80 -5.88 -10.06 -8.17
CA LEU A 80 -6.30 -11.09 -7.23
C LEU A 80 -5.40 -12.34 -7.32
N VAL A 81 -4.92 -12.69 -8.52
CA VAL A 81 -3.95 -13.78 -8.71
C VAL A 81 -2.51 -13.37 -8.38
N ASP A 82 -2.27 -12.08 -8.12
CA ASP A 82 -0.98 -11.51 -7.66
C ASP A 82 -1.23 -10.59 -6.45
N ALA A 83 -2.14 -11.03 -5.56
CA ALA A 83 -2.66 -10.24 -4.45
C ALA A 83 -1.58 -9.83 -3.44
N TRP A 84 -0.63 -10.70 -3.15
CA TRP A 84 0.44 -10.41 -2.21
C TRP A 84 1.32 -9.29 -2.75
N HIS A 85 1.75 -9.41 -4.01
CA HIS A 85 2.59 -8.39 -4.64
C HIS A 85 1.85 -7.05 -4.71
N HIS A 86 0.58 -7.07 -5.10
CA HIS A 86 -0.22 -5.86 -5.21
C HIS A 86 -0.46 -5.17 -3.86
N LEU A 87 -0.79 -5.92 -2.80
CA LEU A 87 -0.89 -5.39 -1.43
C LEU A 87 0.43 -4.77 -0.99
N TYR A 88 1.53 -5.46 -1.25
CA TYR A 88 2.86 -5.04 -0.86
C TYR A 88 3.27 -3.73 -1.56
N MET A 89 3.02 -3.62 -2.87
CA MET A 89 3.25 -2.39 -3.63
C MET A 89 2.35 -1.23 -3.16
N THR A 90 1.11 -1.53 -2.77
CA THR A 90 0.17 -0.54 -2.23
C THR A 90 0.67 0.03 -0.91
N LEU A 91 1.13 -0.83 -0.01
CA LEU A 91 1.67 -0.39 1.28
C LEU A 91 2.93 0.46 1.10
N ILE A 92 3.88 0.05 0.25
CA ILE A 92 5.09 0.86 -0.01
C ILE A 92 4.76 2.23 -0.60
N SER A 93 3.76 2.29 -1.47
CA SER A 93 3.36 3.54 -2.13
C SER A 93 2.61 4.49 -1.20
N ASN A 94 2.11 3.99 -0.07
CA ASN A 94 1.41 4.81 0.90
C ASN A 94 2.41 5.65 1.71
N LYS A 95 2.33 6.98 1.53
CA LYS A 95 3.21 7.97 2.19
C LYS A 95 3.06 7.99 3.72
N CYS A 96 2.02 7.38 4.27
CA CYS A 96 1.71 7.39 5.69
C CYS A 96 2.21 6.15 6.45
N ILE A 97 2.80 5.14 5.78
CA ILE A 97 3.27 3.95 6.51
C ILE A 97 4.37 4.30 7.52
N SER A 98 4.34 3.64 8.69
CA SER A 98 5.36 3.87 9.71
C SER A 98 6.73 3.33 9.26
N ARG A 99 7.80 3.91 9.82
CA ARG A 99 9.18 3.49 9.53
C ARG A 99 9.42 2.00 9.82
N ASP A 100 8.72 1.46 10.81
CA ASP A 100 8.88 0.06 11.22
C ASP A 100 8.16 -0.88 10.25
N ILE A 101 6.95 -0.55 9.79
CA ILE A 101 6.28 -1.28 8.70
C ILE A 101 7.12 -1.21 7.42
N TYR A 102 7.62 -0.02 7.07
CA TYR A 102 8.47 0.14 5.89
C TYR A 102 9.72 -0.74 5.94
N ARG A 103 10.42 -0.78 7.08
CA ARG A 103 11.58 -1.67 7.29
C ARG A 103 11.19 -3.14 7.24
N TYR A 104 10.08 -3.51 7.86
CA TYR A 104 9.55 -4.86 7.83
C TYR A 104 9.28 -5.31 6.38
N LEU A 105 8.51 -4.51 5.64
CA LEU A 105 8.21 -4.75 4.23
C LEU A 105 9.52 -4.97 3.46
N LEU A 106 10.44 -4.00 3.51
CA LEU A 106 11.72 -4.08 2.80
C LEU A 106 12.50 -5.37 3.10
N SER A 107 12.52 -5.81 4.37
CA SER A 107 13.20 -7.05 4.77
C SER A 107 12.54 -8.28 4.14
N THR A 108 11.21 -8.34 4.15
CA THR A 108 10.42 -9.44 3.56
C THR A 108 10.58 -9.50 2.04
N TYR A 109 10.57 -8.36 1.33
CA TYR A 109 10.82 -8.35 -0.12
C TYR A 109 12.24 -8.76 -0.50
N THR A 110 13.23 -8.29 0.27
CA THR A 110 14.63 -8.69 0.08
C THR A 110 14.82 -10.19 0.28
N PHE A 111 14.14 -10.76 1.27
CA PHE A 111 14.12 -12.20 1.53
C PHE A 111 13.47 -12.99 0.39
N MET A 112 12.31 -12.57 -0.10
CA MET A 112 11.56 -13.28 -1.15
C MET A 112 12.25 -13.25 -2.52
N LYS A 113 12.92 -12.15 -2.90
CA LYS A 113 13.54 -12.02 -4.24
C LYS A 113 14.99 -12.48 -4.35
N GLY A 114 15.65 -12.82 -3.23
CA GLY A 114 16.91 -13.56 -3.21
C GLY A 114 17.92 -13.30 -4.34
N ASN A 115 18.25 -12.06 -4.71
CA ASN A 115 19.45 -11.73 -5.51
C ASN A 115 19.62 -10.22 -5.74
N LYS A 116 20.88 -9.80 -5.92
CA LYS A 116 21.38 -8.41 -6.01
C LYS A 116 20.58 -7.48 -6.95
N THR A 117 19.96 -8.00 -7.99
CA THR A 117 19.18 -7.23 -8.99
C THR A 117 17.92 -6.59 -8.40
N ALA A 118 17.31 -7.22 -7.39
CA ALA A 118 16.15 -6.65 -6.69
C ALA A 118 16.52 -5.40 -5.88
N ARG A 119 17.77 -5.31 -5.39
CA ARG A 119 18.28 -4.13 -4.67
C ARG A 119 18.46 -2.94 -5.61
N GLU A 120 18.90 -3.15 -6.84
CA GLU A 120 19.08 -2.08 -7.83
C GLU A 120 17.75 -1.54 -8.36
N ASN A 121 16.80 -2.43 -8.70
CA ASN A 121 15.45 -2.02 -9.10
C ASN A 121 14.71 -1.33 -7.95
N LEU A 122 14.81 -1.86 -6.73
CA LEU A 122 14.23 -1.23 -5.55
C LEU A 122 14.91 0.11 -5.22
N THR A 123 16.24 0.22 -5.38
CA THR A 123 16.92 1.50 -5.20
C THR A 123 16.46 2.51 -6.24
N MET A 124 16.26 2.10 -7.49
CA MET A 124 15.76 2.97 -8.56
C MET A 124 14.30 3.38 -8.32
N ASP A 125 13.42 2.44 -7.99
CA ASP A 125 12.00 2.70 -7.70
C ASP A 125 11.83 3.55 -6.43
N LEU A 126 12.61 3.28 -5.39
CA LEU A 126 12.66 4.09 -4.17
C LEU A 126 13.33 5.45 -4.39
N THR A 127 14.31 5.57 -5.28
CA THR A 127 14.92 6.86 -5.64
C THR A 127 13.95 7.69 -6.47
N ASN A 128 13.17 7.06 -7.34
CA ASN A 128 12.11 7.73 -8.09
C ASN A 128 10.96 8.16 -7.17
N LEU A 129 10.51 7.30 -6.25
CA LEU A 129 9.49 7.61 -5.24
C LEU A 129 9.96 8.67 -4.23
N ALA A 130 11.20 8.57 -3.75
CA ALA A 130 11.81 9.59 -2.88
C ALA A 130 12.06 10.89 -3.63
N GLY A 131 12.41 10.85 -4.92
CA GLY A 131 12.50 12.02 -5.79
C GLY A 131 11.15 12.72 -5.94
N MET A 132 10.06 11.97 -6.11
CA MET A 132 8.69 12.50 -6.19
C MET A 132 8.14 12.98 -4.83
N ALA A 133 8.53 12.35 -3.72
CA ALA A 133 8.11 12.76 -2.37
C ALA A 133 8.96 13.93 -1.82
N ALA A 134 10.23 14.03 -2.21
CA ALA A 134 11.13 15.11 -1.82
C ALA A 134 10.80 16.42 -2.55
N THR A 135 10.26 16.36 -3.78
CA THR A 135 9.82 17.56 -4.50
C THR A 135 8.61 18.24 -3.87
N ASP A 136 7.70 17.50 -3.23
CA ASP A 136 6.46 18.09 -2.67
C ASP A 136 6.56 18.49 -1.20
N ASN A 137 7.47 17.90 -0.40
CA ASN A 137 7.52 18.18 1.04
C ASN A 137 8.77 18.97 1.48
N VAL A 138 9.94 18.72 0.90
CA VAL A 138 11.18 19.33 1.39
C VAL A 138 11.44 20.68 0.73
N LEU A 139 11.11 20.85 -0.55
CA LEU A 139 11.23 22.14 -1.23
C LEU A 139 10.19 23.15 -0.72
N ASP A 140 8.95 22.73 -0.49
CA ASP A 140 7.91 23.59 0.10
C ASP A 140 8.20 23.99 1.56
N GLU A 141 8.78 23.07 2.36
CA GLU A 141 9.28 23.41 3.71
C GLU A 141 10.50 24.33 3.66
N MET A 142 11.44 24.13 2.73
CA MET A 142 12.60 25.01 2.58
C MET A 142 12.22 26.39 2.04
N GLU A 143 11.26 26.51 1.13
CA GLU A 143 10.74 27.82 0.68
C GLU A 143 10.01 28.56 1.80
N LYS A 144 9.22 27.85 2.63
CA LYS A 144 8.62 28.45 3.83
C LYS A 144 9.64 28.92 4.85
N LEU A 145 10.66 28.11 5.15
CA LEU A 145 11.70 28.47 6.10
C LEU A 145 12.55 29.66 5.60
N LEU A 146 12.84 29.72 4.30
CA LEU A 146 13.54 30.86 3.70
C LEU A 146 12.67 32.13 3.68
N ALA A 147 11.36 32.01 3.45
CA ALA A 147 10.45 33.15 3.54
C ALA A 147 10.28 33.68 4.97
N GLU A 148 10.32 32.80 5.97
CA GLU A 148 10.27 33.15 7.40
C GLU A 148 11.59 33.78 7.90
N GLU A 149 12.76 33.32 7.43
CA GLU A 149 14.06 33.93 7.75
C GLU A 149 14.24 35.32 7.15
N VAL A 150 13.69 35.58 5.96
CA VAL A 150 13.73 36.91 5.31
C VAL A 150 12.84 37.91 6.06
N ASN A 151 11.69 37.47 6.60
CA ASN A 151 10.83 38.33 7.42
C ASN A 151 11.40 38.60 8.83
N ASN A 152 12.06 37.62 9.46
CA ASN A 152 12.62 37.80 10.81
C ASN A 152 13.94 38.59 10.85
N ASN A 153 14.70 38.63 9.76
CA ASN A 153 15.94 39.43 9.66
C ASN A 153 15.72 40.90 9.27
N GLY A 154 14.48 41.31 9.00
CA GLY A 154 14.13 42.70 8.69
C GLY A 154 13.99 43.63 9.92
N ASP A 155 13.81 43.07 11.13
CA ASP A 155 13.36 43.85 12.30
C ASP A 155 14.46 44.17 13.35
N THR A 156 15.71 43.75 13.14
CA THR A 156 16.80 43.92 14.15
C THR A 156 17.76 45.08 13.90
N ARG A 157 17.41 46.08 13.09
CA ARG A 157 18.25 47.29 12.90
C ARG A 157 17.48 48.61 12.97
N GLN A 158 16.83 48.93 14.09
CA GLN A 158 16.73 50.31 14.59
C GLN A 158 16.61 50.31 16.11
N GLY A 159 17.67 50.74 16.82
CA GLY A 159 17.64 50.89 18.27
C GLY A 159 19.02 50.92 18.92
N GLY A 160 19.82 51.93 18.58
CA GLY A 160 21.12 52.20 19.20
C GLY A 160 21.72 53.49 18.67
#